data_AF-A0A536DID2-F1
#
_entry.id   AF-A0A536DID2-F1
#
_cell.length_a   1.000
_cell.length_b   1.000
_cell.length_c   1.000
_cell.angle_alpha   90.00
_cell.angle_beta   90.00
_cell.angle_gamma   90.00
#
_symmetry.space_group_name_H-M   'P 1'
#
loop_
_entity.id
_entity.type
_entity.pdbx_description
1 polymer ?
#
loop_
_entity_poly.entity_id
_entity_poly.type
_entity_poly.pdbx_seq_one_letter_code
_entity_poly.pdbx_strand_id
1 'polypeptide(L)'
;MALDQIAAVREPQAPGAPRPVVTLDSGYDLETLAHSTVDADLLVRLAKHRVVYRAPERHPGRGRPRLHGEPFRLAEEDTHGQPHQSTRLIHAAYGEVRIDAWTDLHAAGAPDAPFSVVRVQVERLPNKQLPPRPLWLAWIGGPLPADLSVLWRWYLRRFTVEHAFRFFKQTLGWTTVRPRNPAAADRWSWLIAAACWQLWLARPLVSDVHVPWEHPRPDGLLTPGQVRRHFTGISVRVGTPARAPRTRGKSPGRQKGQRPAPPLHYQVARRPPRRAALITEFLVQTSTPNEFRVSRCALRVEASRLRTRTARPLRLLPFDRVGPATPTANAQQICESL
;
A
#
# COMPACT_ATOMS: atom_id res chain seq x y z
N MET A 1 -6.42 -2.01 14.19
CA MET A 1 -6.95 -2.60 12.94
C MET A 1 -5.87 -3.00 11.95
N ALA A 2 -5.02 -2.08 11.45
CA ALA A 2 -3.95 -2.46 10.51
C ALA A 2 -2.79 -3.21 11.19
N LEU A 3 -2.36 -2.74 12.37
CA LEU A 3 -1.35 -3.43 13.17
C LEU A 3 -1.81 -4.83 13.59
N ASP A 4 -3.06 -4.97 14.05
CA ASP A 4 -3.64 -6.28 14.41
C ASP A 4 -3.65 -7.25 13.23
N GLN A 5 -3.94 -6.76 12.01
CA GLN A 5 -3.87 -7.58 10.80
C GLN A 5 -2.44 -8.04 10.50
N ILE A 6 -1.44 -7.18 10.68
CA ILE A 6 -0.03 -7.56 10.49
C ILE A 6 0.37 -8.60 11.54
N ALA A 7 0.01 -8.39 12.81
CA ALA A 7 0.28 -9.33 13.89
C ALA A 7 -0.36 -10.71 13.64
N ALA A 8 -1.63 -10.75 13.23
CA ALA A 8 -2.33 -11.99 12.90
C ALA A 8 -1.71 -12.73 11.71
N VAL A 9 -1.14 -12.02 10.73
CA VAL A 9 -0.43 -12.63 9.60
C VAL A 9 0.95 -13.14 10.01
N ARG A 10 1.59 -12.52 11.02
CA ARG A 10 2.89 -12.95 11.55
C ARG A 10 2.79 -14.15 12.47
N GLU A 11 1.75 -14.25 13.28
CA GLU A 11 1.55 -15.31 14.28
C GLU A 11 1.77 -16.74 13.75
N PRO A 12 1.21 -17.16 12.59
CA PRO A 12 1.39 -18.53 12.10
C PRO A 12 2.73 -18.77 11.38
N GLN A 13 3.63 -17.80 11.31
CA GLN A 13 4.88 -17.94 10.56
C GLN A 13 5.96 -18.66 11.38
N ALA A 14 6.86 -19.36 10.67
CA ALA A 14 7.94 -20.08 11.33
C ALA A 14 8.88 -19.11 12.11
N PRO A 15 9.48 -19.53 13.25
CA PRO A 15 10.34 -18.68 14.08
C PRO A 15 11.56 -18.07 13.37
N GLY A 16 11.99 -18.64 12.24
CA GLY A 16 13.08 -18.11 11.39
C GLY A 16 12.60 -17.32 10.16
N ALA A 17 11.30 -17.04 10.04
CA ALA A 17 10.77 -16.30 8.90
C ALA A 17 11.33 -14.88 8.88
N PRO A 18 11.84 -14.40 7.72
CA PRO A 18 12.42 -13.06 7.63
C PRO A 18 11.39 -12.02 8.07
N ARG A 19 11.87 -10.97 8.73
CA ARG A 19 11.04 -9.84 9.15
C ARG A 19 10.49 -9.14 7.90
N PRO A 20 9.17 -9.01 7.74
CA PRO A 20 8.60 -8.49 6.51
C PRO A 20 8.57 -6.97 6.51
N VAL A 21 8.60 -6.39 5.32
CA VAL A 21 8.40 -4.95 5.11
C VAL A 21 6.96 -4.69 4.66
N VAL A 22 6.24 -3.86 5.41
CA VAL A 22 4.86 -3.47 5.14
C VAL A 22 4.82 -2.04 4.62
N THR A 23 4.38 -1.86 3.38
CA THR A 23 4.27 -0.53 2.75
C THR A 23 2.90 0.09 2.96
N LEU A 24 2.83 1.33 3.45
CA LEU A 24 1.60 2.00 3.87
C LEU A 24 1.43 3.37 3.18
N ASP A 25 0.19 3.88 3.09
CA ASP A 25 -0.08 5.22 2.52
C ASP A 25 0.04 6.32 3.57
N SER A 26 -0.02 7.57 3.10
CA SER A 26 -0.13 8.76 3.96
C SER A 26 -1.46 8.90 4.69
N GLY A 27 -2.40 7.98 4.45
CA GLY A 27 -3.70 7.94 5.13
C GLY A 27 -3.67 7.21 6.47
N TYR A 28 -2.59 6.51 6.80
CA TYR A 28 -2.44 5.84 8.09
C TYR A 28 -1.95 6.83 9.16
N ASP A 29 -2.34 6.58 10.40
CA ASP A 29 -1.92 7.40 11.52
C ASP A 29 -0.46 7.14 11.89
N LEU A 30 0.39 8.13 11.68
CA LEU A 30 1.84 7.99 11.86
C LEU A 30 2.23 7.79 13.32
N GLU A 31 1.51 8.42 14.26
CA GLU A 31 1.81 8.34 15.69
C GLU A 31 1.53 6.94 16.24
N THR A 32 0.39 6.34 15.88
CA THR A 32 0.10 4.93 16.20
C THR A 32 1.11 3.97 15.56
N LEU A 33 1.55 4.24 14.33
CA LEU A 33 2.53 3.38 13.66
C LEU A 33 3.93 3.52 14.27
N ALA A 34 4.33 4.70 14.73
CA ALA A 34 5.62 4.94 15.36
C ALA A 34 5.78 4.13 16.65
N HIS A 35 4.74 4.05 17.48
CA HIS A 35 4.72 3.23 18.70
C HIS A 35 4.49 1.73 18.44
N SER A 36 4.47 1.30 17.18
CA SER A 36 4.16 -0.09 16.88
C SER A 36 5.27 -1.02 17.34
N THR A 37 4.88 -2.06 18.07
CA THR A 37 5.75 -3.18 18.49
C THR A 37 5.57 -4.41 17.61
N VAL A 38 4.91 -4.28 16.45
CA VAL A 38 4.65 -5.41 15.57
C VAL A 38 5.96 -5.98 15.02
N ASP A 39 6.01 -7.29 14.81
CA ASP A 39 7.15 -7.97 14.20
C ASP A 39 7.21 -7.76 12.67
N ALA A 40 7.32 -6.49 12.25
CA ALA A 40 7.48 -6.06 10.86
C ALA A 40 8.15 -4.69 10.79
N ASP A 41 8.75 -4.38 9.65
CA ASP A 41 9.25 -3.03 9.35
C ASP A 41 8.24 -2.28 8.50
N LEU A 42 7.95 -1.04 8.85
CA LEU A 42 6.90 -0.25 8.25
C LEU A 42 7.51 0.84 7.37
N LEU A 43 7.11 0.85 6.10
CA LEU A 43 7.49 1.86 5.12
C LEU A 43 6.27 2.71 4.74
N VAL A 44 6.13 3.85 5.40
CA VAL A 44 4.91 4.66 5.37
C VAL A 44 5.12 5.88 4.49
N ARG A 45 4.24 6.14 3.53
CA ARG A 45 4.28 7.42 2.80
C ARG A 45 3.91 8.58 3.70
N LEU A 46 4.68 9.65 3.65
CA LEU A 46 4.37 10.90 4.33
C LEU A 46 3.71 11.89 3.37
N ALA A 47 2.71 12.61 3.87
CA ALA A 47 2.13 13.72 3.12
C ALA A 47 3.11 14.90 3.14
N LYS A 48 3.22 15.62 2.01
CA LYS A 48 4.20 16.71 1.81
C LYS A 48 4.18 17.82 2.88
N HIS A 49 3.05 18.03 3.55
CA HIS A 49 2.84 19.09 4.52
C HIS A 49 3.09 18.64 5.96
N ARG A 50 3.56 17.39 6.16
CA ARG A 50 3.87 16.89 7.50
C ARG A 50 5.12 17.60 8.04
N VAL A 51 5.11 17.77 9.34
CA VAL A 51 6.23 18.23 10.14
C VAL A 51 6.57 17.12 11.12
N VAL A 52 7.85 16.78 11.21
CA VAL A 52 8.41 15.90 12.23
C VAL A 52 9.48 16.69 12.98
N TYR A 53 9.96 16.16 14.09
CA TYR A 53 10.84 16.91 14.99
C TYR A 53 12.10 16.10 15.27
N ARG A 54 13.20 16.80 15.51
CA ARG A 54 14.40 16.19 16.09
C ARG A 54 14.24 16.03 17.59
N ALA A 55 15.08 15.20 18.19
CA ALA A 55 15.23 15.15 19.63
C ALA A 55 15.56 16.56 20.19
N PRO A 56 14.91 16.98 21.29
CA PRO A 56 15.22 18.24 21.95
C PRO A 56 16.60 18.19 22.58
N GLU A 57 17.34 19.31 22.52
CA GLU A 57 18.56 19.46 23.31
C GLU A 57 18.24 19.42 24.80
N ARG A 58 19.06 18.68 25.56
CA ARG A 58 18.92 18.61 27.03
C ARG A 58 19.40 19.92 27.63
N HIS A 59 18.46 20.69 28.19
CA HIS A 59 18.79 21.92 28.91
C HIS A 59 18.62 21.74 30.42
N PRO A 60 19.62 22.08 31.25
CA PRO A 60 19.46 22.05 32.70
C PRO A 60 18.51 23.17 33.14
N GLY A 61 17.42 22.82 33.82
CA GLY A 61 16.43 23.78 34.29
C GLY A 61 15.32 23.14 35.12
N ARG A 62 14.58 23.95 35.87
CA ARG A 62 13.38 23.52 36.59
C ARG A 62 12.16 23.69 35.68
N GLY A 63 11.47 22.61 35.34
CA GLY A 63 10.25 22.64 34.51
C GLY A 63 10.04 21.36 33.71
N ARG A 64 8.92 21.28 32.96
CA ARG A 64 8.67 20.17 32.02
C ARG A 64 9.74 20.19 30.93
N PRO A 65 10.47 19.08 30.69
CA PRO A 65 11.42 19.00 29.58
C PRO A 65 10.77 19.33 28.24
N ARG A 66 11.52 19.99 27.35
CA ARG A 66 11.11 20.15 25.95
C ARG A 66 10.93 18.77 25.33
N LEU A 67 9.85 18.58 24.55
CA LEU A 67 9.55 17.32 23.86
C LEU A 67 10.06 17.30 22.41
N HIS A 68 10.28 18.48 21.83
CA HIS A 68 10.63 18.64 20.42
C HIS A 68 11.82 19.58 20.31
N GLY A 69 12.81 19.18 19.52
CA GLY A 69 13.87 20.05 19.03
C GLY A 69 13.47 20.75 17.74
N GLU A 70 14.47 21.03 16.90
CA GLU A 70 14.27 21.74 15.64
C GLU A 70 13.28 20.99 14.72
N PRO A 71 12.29 21.71 14.14
CA PRO A 71 11.33 21.12 13.23
C PRO A 71 12.01 20.70 11.92
N PHE A 72 11.55 19.58 11.38
CA PHE A 72 11.86 19.09 10.05
C PHE A 72 10.57 19.13 9.23
N ARG A 73 10.45 20.11 8.36
CA ARG A 73 9.25 20.35 7.55
C ARG A 73 9.47 19.79 6.15
N LEU A 74 8.69 18.79 5.75
CA LEU A 74 8.89 18.09 4.47
C LEU A 74 8.73 19.00 3.23
N ALA A 75 8.05 20.14 3.37
CA ALA A 75 7.86 21.12 2.31
C ALA A 75 8.99 22.17 2.23
N GLU A 76 9.82 22.32 3.27
CA GLU A 76 10.80 23.39 3.42
C GLU A 76 12.22 22.79 3.54
N GLU A 77 13.01 22.87 2.47
CA GLU A 77 14.31 22.18 2.35
C GLU A 77 15.39 22.72 3.28
N ASP A 78 15.31 23.98 3.66
CA ASP A 78 16.19 24.64 4.64
C ASP A 78 16.11 23.99 6.03
N THR A 79 14.97 23.39 6.39
CA THR A 79 14.78 22.70 7.67
C THR A 79 15.41 21.31 7.75
N HIS A 80 15.86 20.73 6.62
CA HIS A 80 16.27 19.32 6.57
C HIS A 80 17.67 19.09 7.16
N GLY A 81 18.56 20.07 7.02
CA GLY A 81 19.97 19.89 7.39
C GLY A 81 20.64 18.78 6.57
N GLN A 82 21.84 18.37 7.00
CA GLN A 82 22.60 17.31 6.31
C GLN A 82 21.94 15.94 6.51
N PRO A 83 21.73 15.14 5.44
CA PRO A 83 21.26 13.77 5.58
C PRO A 83 22.33 12.89 6.21
N HIS A 84 21.89 11.92 7.01
CA HIS A 84 22.78 10.93 7.66
C HIS A 84 23.30 9.91 6.66
N GLN A 85 22.49 9.57 5.65
CA GLN A 85 22.86 8.67 4.58
C GLN A 85 22.28 9.16 3.25
N SER A 86 23.02 8.97 2.17
CA SER A 86 22.57 9.32 0.82
C SER A 86 23.01 8.28 -0.20
N THR A 87 22.15 8.00 -1.16
CA THR A 87 22.41 7.09 -2.27
C THR A 87 21.93 7.71 -3.57
N ARG A 88 22.68 7.50 -4.66
CA ARG A 88 22.30 7.90 -6.00
C ARG A 88 22.36 6.71 -6.93
N LEU A 89 21.41 6.63 -7.87
CA LEU A 89 21.45 5.66 -8.94
C LEU A 89 20.81 6.21 -10.21
N ILE A 90 21.14 5.60 -11.35
CA ILE A 90 20.47 5.89 -12.62
C ILE A 90 19.43 4.81 -12.88
N HIS A 91 18.21 5.24 -13.23
CA HIS A 91 17.11 4.35 -13.58
C HIS A 91 16.54 4.72 -14.95
N ALA A 92 16.39 3.74 -15.85
CA ALA A 92 15.94 3.98 -17.23
C ALA A 92 14.67 4.85 -17.33
N ALA A 93 13.63 4.50 -16.56
CA ALA A 93 12.36 5.21 -16.57
C ALA A 93 12.33 6.54 -15.77
N TYR A 94 13.21 6.72 -14.77
CA TYR A 94 13.12 7.82 -13.80
C TYR A 94 14.32 8.79 -13.85
N GLY A 95 15.34 8.47 -14.64
CA GLY A 95 16.59 9.22 -14.70
C GLY A 95 17.45 9.02 -13.45
N GLU A 96 18.20 10.04 -13.06
CA GLU A 96 18.89 10.08 -11.78
C GLU A 96 17.87 10.02 -10.62
N VAL A 97 18.13 9.13 -9.67
CA VAL A 97 17.35 8.99 -8.45
C VAL A 97 18.26 9.24 -7.27
N ARG A 98 17.92 10.28 -6.50
CA ARG A 98 18.58 10.65 -5.26
C ARG A 98 17.71 10.25 -4.08
N ILE A 99 18.32 9.53 -3.15
CA ILE A 99 17.66 9.05 -1.93
C ILE A 99 18.46 9.53 -0.74
N ASP A 100 17.84 10.37 0.08
CA ASP A 100 18.44 10.94 1.29
C ASP A 100 17.66 10.45 2.51
N ALA A 101 18.36 10.13 3.60
CA ALA A 101 17.75 9.67 4.84
C ALA A 101 18.21 10.49 6.05
N TRP A 102 17.27 10.76 6.95
CA TRP A 102 17.50 11.39 8.25
C TRP A 102 16.96 10.48 9.34
N THR A 103 17.79 10.19 10.34
CA THR A 103 17.44 9.34 11.48
C THR A 103 17.01 10.18 12.67
N ASP A 104 16.48 9.51 13.71
CA ASP A 104 16.19 10.11 15.01
C ASP A 104 15.18 11.29 14.96
N LEU A 105 14.18 11.14 14.08
CA LEU A 105 13.06 12.07 13.93
C LEU A 105 11.78 11.46 14.52
N HIS A 106 10.88 12.28 15.05
CA HIS A 106 9.64 11.82 15.66
C HIS A 106 8.42 12.64 15.25
N ALA A 107 7.24 12.03 15.34
CA ALA A 107 5.98 12.72 15.14
C ALA A 107 5.61 13.55 16.39
N ALA A 108 4.79 14.59 16.21
CA ALA A 108 4.40 15.50 17.30
C ALA A 108 3.78 14.76 18.50
N GLY A 109 2.82 13.85 18.26
CA GLY A 109 2.21 13.06 19.32
C GLY A 109 2.98 11.79 19.71
N ALA A 110 4.20 11.59 19.21
CA ALA A 110 5.01 10.40 19.49
C ALA A 110 6.49 10.73 19.74
N PRO A 111 6.83 11.62 20.69
CA PRO A 111 8.20 12.11 20.89
C PRO A 111 9.21 11.07 21.39
N ASP A 112 8.72 9.98 21.94
CA ASP A 112 9.47 8.85 22.45
C ASP A 112 9.62 7.70 21.44
N ALA A 113 9.00 7.81 20.26
CA ALA A 113 9.07 6.81 19.20
C ALA A 113 9.75 7.38 17.93
N PRO A 114 11.10 7.49 17.92
CA PRO A 114 11.83 7.99 16.76
C PRO A 114 11.80 6.99 15.60
N PHE A 115 11.86 7.53 14.39
CA PHE A 115 11.92 6.80 13.13
C PHE A 115 12.79 7.55 12.12
N SER A 116 13.07 6.90 10.99
CA SER A 116 13.85 7.52 9.92
C SER A 116 12.93 8.12 8.86
N VAL A 117 13.25 9.31 8.36
CA VAL A 117 12.60 9.92 7.20
C VAL A 117 13.49 9.76 5.98
N VAL A 118 12.89 9.33 4.87
CA VAL A 118 13.57 9.12 3.60
C VAL A 118 12.91 9.98 2.52
N ARG A 119 13.72 10.79 1.85
CA ARG A 119 13.33 11.56 0.67
C ARG A 119 13.83 10.84 -0.57
N VAL A 120 12.92 10.58 -1.50
CA VAL A 120 13.25 10.08 -2.84
C VAL A 120 12.92 11.16 -3.85
N GLN A 121 13.94 11.70 -4.48
CA GLN A 121 13.82 12.64 -5.59
C GLN A 121 14.26 11.93 -6.88
N VAL A 122 13.42 12.00 -7.89
CA VAL A 122 13.72 11.48 -9.23
C VAL A 122 13.94 12.64 -10.19
N GLU A 123 14.68 12.42 -11.27
CA GLU A 123 14.91 13.41 -12.32
C GLU A 123 13.64 13.61 -13.17
N ARG A 124 12.95 12.51 -13.53
CA ARG A 124 11.78 12.54 -14.39
C ARG A 124 10.73 11.49 -14.02
N LEU A 125 9.48 11.74 -14.41
CA LEU A 125 8.39 10.77 -14.28
C LEU A 125 7.99 10.23 -15.65
N PRO A 126 7.79 8.91 -15.79
CA PRO A 126 7.27 8.35 -17.03
C PRO A 126 5.89 8.93 -17.31
N ASN A 127 5.69 9.44 -18.53
CA ASN A 127 4.43 10.03 -19.01
C ASN A 127 3.98 11.31 -18.30
N LYS A 128 4.88 12.05 -17.64
CA LYS A 128 4.58 13.40 -17.13
C LYS A 128 5.71 14.37 -17.46
N GLN A 129 5.33 15.55 -17.95
CA GLN A 129 6.27 16.64 -18.25
C GLN A 129 6.54 17.56 -17.05
N LEU A 130 5.73 17.47 -16.00
CA LEU A 130 5.90 18.28 -14.79
C LEU A 130 7.10 17.77 -13.97
N PRO A 131 7.84 18.69 -13.32
CA PRO A 131 8.94 18.30 -12.45
C PRO A 131 8.43 17.37 -11.34
N PRO A 132 9.11 16.23 -11.11
CA PRO A 132 8.75 15.30 -10.05
C PRO A 132 8.79 15.97 -8.68
N ARG A 133 7.71 15.81 -7.92
CA ARG A 133 7.71 16.14 -6.49
C ARG A 133 8.42 15.03 -5.71
N PRO A 134 9.14 15.37 -4.62
CA PRO A 134 9.78 14.38 -3.78
C PRO A 134 8.74 13.43 -3.18
N LEU A 135 9.10 12.14 -3.15
CA LEU A 135 8.39 11.12 -2.40
C LEU A 135 9.02 11.07 -1.00
N TRP A 136 8.18 11.28 0.01
CA TRP A 136 8.59 11.20 1.41
C TRP A 136 8.09 9.90 2.02
N LEU A 137 8.98 9.18 2.70
CA LEU A 137 8.71 7.92 3.38
C LEU A 137 9.20 8.01 4.83
N ALA A 138 8.49 7.39 5.76
CA ALA A 138 8.98 7.05 7.08
C ALA A 138 9.32 5.56 7.12
N TRP A 139 10.47 5.24 7.70
CA TRP A 139 10.92 3.90 8.00
C TRP A 139 10.88 3.70 9.52
N ILE A 140 9.99 2.81 9.96
CA ILE A 140 9.72 2.51 11.36
C ILE A 140 9.98 1.01 11.58
N GLY A 141 10.82 0.65 12.54
CA GLY A 141 11.18 -0.75 12.80
C GLY A 141 12.68 -0.93 12.94
N GLY A 142 13.24 -1.91 12.25
CA GLY A 142 14.66 -2.25 12.28
C GLY A 142 15.59 -1.14 11.74
N PRO A 143 16.91 -1.40 11.70
CA PRO A 143 17.87 -0.44 11.17
C PRO A 143 17.61 -0.14 9.69
N LEU A 144 18.00 1.05 9.25
CA LEU A 144 17.94 1.40 7.82
C LEU A 144 18.79 0.40 7.01
N PRO A 145 18.31 -0.04 5.84
CA PRO A 145 19.12 -0.84 4.93
C PRO A 145 20.39 -0.09 4.49
N ALA A 146 21.50 -0.81 4.34
CA ALA A 146 22.76 -0.24 3.86
C ALA A 146 22.62 0.39 2.45
N ASP A 147 21.79 -0.21 1.59
CA ASP A 147 21.39 0.37 0.30
C ASP A 147 19.98 0.97 0.42
N LEU A 148 19.88 2.31 0.51
CA LEU A 148 18.60 3.01 0.61
C LEU A 148 17.70 2.80 -0.62
N SER A 149 18.25 2.39 -1.76
CA SER A 149 17.47 2.18 -2.97
C SER A 149 16.50 1.00 -2.88
N VAL A 150 16.70 0.06 -1.93
CA VAL A 150 15.71 -0.98 -1.64
C VAL A 150 14.39 -0.40 -1.14
N LEU A 151 14.42 0.66 -0.32
CA LEU A 151 13.23 1.29 0.24
C LEU A 151 12.34 1.85 -0.88
N TRP A 152 12.97 2.57 -1.81
CA TRP A 152 12.27 3.07 -2.99
C TRP A 152 11.68 1.92 -3.83
N ARG A 153 12.47 0.86 -4.10
CA ARG A 153 11.98 -0.31 -4.85
C ARG A 153 10.81 -1.01 -4.17
N TRP A 154 10.85 -1.18 -2.86
CA TRP A 154 9.74 -1.76 -2.08
C TRP A 154 8.51 -0.87 -2.16
N TYR A 155 8.68 0.45 -2.01
CA TYR A 155 7.56 1.38 -2.11
C TYR A 155 6.93 1.43 -3.51
N LEU A 156 7.71 1.28 -4.58
CA LEU A 156 7.15 1.16 -5.93
C LEU A 156 6.21 -0.06 -6.07
N ARG A 157 6.50 -1.16 -5.38
CA ARG A 157 5.66 -2.36 -5.41
C ARG A 157 4.33 -2.19 -4.70
N ARG A 158 4.19 -1.21 -3.80
CA ARG A 158 2.94 -0.92 -3.07
C ARG A 158 1.75 -0.72 -4.02
N PHE A 159 1.95 -0.10 -5.19
CA PHE A 159 0.87 0.13 -6.15
C PHE A 159 0.29 -1.16 -6.76
N THR A 160 0.98 -2.29 -6.63
CA THR A 160 0.51 -3.61 -7.09
C THR A 160 -0.83 -3.99 -6.46
N VAL A 161 -1.11 -3.54 -5.22
CA VAL A 161 -2.38 -3.82 -4.55
C VAL A 161 -3.58 -3.21 -5.29
N GLU A 162 -3.42 -2.05 -5.92
CA GLU A 162 -4.47 -1.40 -6.69
C GLU A 162 -4.78 -2.19 -7.97
N HIS A 163 -3.74 -2.76 -8.59
CA HIS A 163 -3.90 -3.66 -9.72
C HIS A 163 -4.60 -4.96 -9.31
N ALA A 164 -4.27 -5.52 -8.14
CA ALA A 164 -4.97 -6.68 -7.59
C ALA A 164 -6.45 -6.38 -7.32
N PHE A 165 -6.78 -5.25 -6.68
CA PHE A 165 -8.17 -4.87 -6.45
C PHE A 165 -8.95 -4.63 -7.75
N ARG A 166 -8.31 -4.01 -8.75
CA ARG A 166 -8.92 -3.87 -10.07
C ARG A 166 -9.21 -5.24 -10.69
N PHE A 167 -8.24 -6.16 -10.64
CA PHE A 167 -8.39 -7.51 -11.13
C PHE A 167 -9.52 -8.26 -10.40
N PHE A 168 -9.59 -8.18 -9.07
CA PHE A 168 -10.64 -8.81 -8.28
C PHE A 168 -12.03 -8.33 -8.68
N LYS A 169 -12.20 -7.01 -8.82
CA LYS A 169 -13.50 -6.41 -9.17
C LYS A 169 -13.92 -6.71 -10.60
N GLN A 170 -13.01 -6.52 -11.55
CA GLN A 170 -13.33 -6.57 -12.98
C GLN A 170 -13.33 -8.00 -13.54
N THR A 171 -12.50 -8.86 -12.98
CA THR A 171 -12.19 -10.15 -13.59
C THR A 171 -12.63 -11.33 -12.74
N LEU A 172 -12.37 -11.32 -11.43
CA LEU A 172 -12.81 -12.39 -10.53
C LEU A 172 -14.27 -12.20 -10.06
N GLY A 173 -14.90 -11.09 -10.42
CA GLY A 173 -16.31 -10.84 -10.12
C GLY A 173 -16.57 -10.53 -8.65
N TRP A 174 -15.59 -9.96 -7.93
CA TRP A 174 -15.73 -9.63 -6.50
C TRP A 174 -17.00 -8.82 -6.20
N THR A 175 -17.34 -7.86 -7.08
CA THR A 175 -18.54 -7.01 -6.94
C THR A 175 -19.76 -7.50 -7.73
N THR A 176 -19.66 -8.64 -8.41
CA THR A 176 -20.76 -9.21 -9.20
C THR A 176 -21.79 -9.88 -8.30
N VAL A 177 -21.33 -10.61 -7.27
CA VAL A 177 -22.20 -11.24 -6.27
C VAL A 177 -22.63 -10.17 -5.26
N ARG A 178 -23.95 -10.07 -5.00
CA ARG A 178 -24.54 -9.14 -4.04
C ARG A 178 -25.13 -9.88 -2.83
N PRO A 179 -24.29 -10.38 -1.92
CA PRO A 179 -24.76 -11.09 -0.74
C PRO A 179 -25.54 -10.14 0.19
N ARG A 180 -26.64 -10.63 0.76
CA ARG A 180 -27.48 -9.86 1.70
C ARG A 180 -26.95 -9.85 3.13
N ASN A 181 -26.12 -10.84 3.48
CA ASN A 181 -25.57 -11.02 4.84
C ASN A 181 -24.08 -10.63 4.84
N PRO A 182 -23.61 -9.81 5.81
CA PRO A 182 -22.21 -9.40 5.90
C PRO A 182 -21.23 -10.58 5.99
N ALA A 183 -21.53 -11.60 6.79
CA ALA A 183 -20.67 -12.78 6.91
C ALA A 183 -20.56 -13.56 5.59
N ALA A 184 -21.60 -13.51 4.74
CA ALA A 184 -21.52 -14.09 3.39
C ALA A 184 -20.67 -13.24 2.44
N ALA A 185 -20.67 -11.91 2.60
CA ALA A 185 -19.77 -11.00 1.87
C ALA A 185 -18.30 -11.22 2.25
N ASP A 186 -18.02 -11.46 3.53
CA ASP A 186 -16.67 -11.76 4.02
C ASP A 186 -16.16 -13.08 3.45
N ARG A 187 -16.98 -14.14 3.53
CA ARG A 187 -16.65 -15.45 2.92
C ARG A 187 -16.42 -15.32 1.42
N TRP A 188 -17.24 -14.55 0.71
CA TRP A 188 -17.04 -14.29 -0.71
C TRP A 188 -15.70 -13.60 -0.99
N SER A 189 -15.31 -12.62 -0.16
CA SER A 189 -14.02 -11.94 -0.29
C SER A 189 -12.85 -12.90 -0.07
N TRP A 190 -12.96 -13.82 0.89
CA TRP A 190 -11.97 -14.89 1.10
C TRP A 190 -11.88 -15.86 -0.09
N LEU A 191 -13.00 -16.22 -0.71
CA LEU A 191 -13.00 -17.04 -1.93
C LEU A 191 -12.29 -16.34 -3.09
N ILE A 192 -12.50 -15.03 -3.25
CA ILE A 192 -11.79 -14.23 -4.26
C ILE A 192 -10.28 -14.19 -3.99
N ALA A 193 -9.88 -14.00 -2.73
CA ALA A 193 -8.47 -14.03 -2.34
C ALA A 193 -7.84 -15.41 -2.60
N ALA A 194 -8.53 -16.49 -2.24
CA ALA A 194 -8.09 -17.86 -2.49
C ALA A 194 -7.97 -18.16 -4.00
N ALA A 195 -8.94 -17.72 -4.81
CA ALA A 195 -8.88 -17.85 -6.26
C ALA A 195 -7.67 -17.10 -6.85
N CYS A 196 -7.35 -15.91 -6.35
CA CYS A 196 -6.14 -15.20 -6.76
C CYS A 196 -4.87 -16.00 -6.45
N TRP A 197 -4.78 -16.61 -5.26
CA TRP A 197 -3.65 -17.45 -4.88
C TRP A 197 -3.56 -18.71 -5.76
N GLN A 198 -4.67 -19.35 -6.06
CA GLN A 198 -4.71 -20.49 -6.98
C GLN A 198 -4.19 -20.11 -8.37
N LEU A 199 -4.59 -18.96 -8.91
CA LEU A 199 -4.06 -18.45 -10.18
C LEU A 199 -2.56 -18.14 -10.11
N TRP A 200 -2.09 -17.63 -8.98
CA TRP A 200 -0.66 -17.36 -8.81
C TRP A 200 0.17 -18.66 -8.74
N LEU A 201 -0.31 -19.65 -7.97
CA LEU A 201 0.33 -20.97 -7.83
C LEU A 201 0.26 -21.82 -9.11
N ALA A 202 -0.79 -21.66 -9.92
CA ALA A 202 -0.96 -22.38 -11.17
C ALA A 202 -0.14 -21.81 -12.33
N ARG A 203 0.46 -20.62 -12.15
CA ARG A 203 1.26 -19.95 -13.17
C ARG A 203 2.32 -20.84 -13.87
N PRO A 204 3.17 -21.62 -13.16
CA PRO A 204 4.16 -22.48 -13.81
C PRO A 204 3.55 -23.66 -14.58
N LEU A 205 2.26 -23.96 -14.39
CA LEU A 205 1.57 -25.07 -15.05
C LEU A 205 0.94 -24.66 -16.39
N VAL A 206 0.98 -23.37 -16.75
CA VAL A 206 0.36 -22.84 -17.96
C VAL A 206 1.46 -22.45 -18.95
N SER A 207 1.34 -22.95 -20.18
CA SER A 207 2.17 -22.51 -21.29
C SER A 207 1.77 -21.12 -21.76
N ASP A 208 2.74 -20.35 -22.25
CA ASP A 208 2.50 -18.98 -22.67
C ASP A 208 1.74 -18.91 -24.01
N VAL A 209 0.41 -18.80 -23.91
CA VAL A 209 -0.49 -18.67 -25.05
C VAL A 209 -1.10 -17.27 -25.04
N HIS A 210 -0.66 -16.47 -26.00
CA HIS A 210 -1.09 -15.09 -26.18
C HIS A 210 -2.22 -15.01 -27.21
N VAL A 211 -3.10 -14.02 -27.06
CA VAL A 211 -3.93 -13.60 -28.20
C VAL A 211 -3.08 -12.79 -29.20
N PRO A 212 -3.45 -12.71 -30.48
CA PRO A 212 -2.58 -12.14 -31.53
C PRO A 212 -2.07 -10.71 -31.29
N TRP A 213 -2.80 -9.90 -30.52
CA TRP A 213 -2.44 -8.51 -30.20
C TRP A 213 -1.81 -8.35 -28.81
N GLU A 214 -1.60 -9.44 -28.07
CA GLU A 214 -0.91 -9.38 -26.77
C GLU A 214 0.60 -9.42 -26.99
N HIS A 215 1.29 -8.37 -26.54
CA HIS A 215 2.74 -8.32 -26.56
C HIS A 215 3.31 -9.20 -25.43
N PRO A 216 4.34 -10.03 -25.72
CA PRO A 216 5.05 -10.78 -24.70
C PRO A 216 5.60 -9.84 -23.64
N ARG A 217 5.53 -10.26 -22.38
CA ARG A 217 6.16 -9.49 -21.31
C ARG A 217 7.67 -9.75 -21.34
N PRO A 218 8.51 -8.72 -21.12
CA PRO A 218 9.97 -8.89 -21.12
C PRO A 218 10.47 -9.85 -20.03
N ASP A 219 9.70 -10.02 -18.95
CA ASP A 219 10.01 -10.95 -17.87
C ASP A 219 9.59 -12.41 -18.18
N GLY A 220 8.98 -12.69 -19.34
CA GLY A 220 8.53 -14.04 -19.74
C GLY A 220 7.41 -14.62 -18.85
N LEU A 221 6.75 -13.74 -18.09
CA LEU A 221 6.09 -14.09 -16.85
C LEU A 221 4.58 -13.87 -17.00
N LEU A 222 3.76 -14.93 -16.94
CA LEU A 222 2.31 -14.82 -17.16
C LEU A 222 1.57 -13.96 -16.13
N THR A 223 0.60 -13.15 -16.56
CA THR A 223 -0.28 -12.39 -15.66
C THR A 223 -1.38 -13.28 -15.07
N PRO A 224 -1.96 -12.93 -13.90
CA PRO A 224 -3.11 -13.66 -13.35
C PRO A 224 -4.30 -13.74 -14.32
N GLY A 225 -4.47 -12.73 -15.17
CA GLY A 225 -5.49 -12.71 -16.23
C GLY A 225 -5.26 -13.76 -17.31
N GLN A 226 -4.01 -13.94 -17.75
CA GLN A 226 -3.62 -14.98 -18.72
C GLN A 226 -3.78 -16.37 -18.12
N VAL A 227 -3.25 -16.60 -16.90
CA VAL A 227 -3.40 -17.89 -16.20
C VAL A 227 -4.87 -18.27 -16.06
N ARG A 228 -5.75 -17.31 -15.71
CA ARG A 228 -7.19 -17.55 -15.59
C ARG A 228 -7.82 -18.09 -16.89
N ARG A 229 -7.41 -17.62 -18.06
CA ARG A 229 -7.97 -18.07 -19.35
C ARG A 229 -7.73 -19.57 -19.59
N HIS A 230 -6.61 -20.09 -19.09
CA HIS A 230 -6.22 -21.48 -19.28
C HIS A 230 -6.50 -22.37 -18.05
N PHE A 231 -6.96 -21.77 -16.95
CA PHE A 231 -7.19 -22.46 -15.69
C PHE A 231 -8.23 -23.58 -15.81
N THR A 232 -9.19 -23.47 -16.73
CA THR A 232 -10.15 -24.54 -17.03
C THR A 232 -9.46 -25.84 -17.42
N GLY A 233 -8.39 -25.78 -18.23
CA GLY A 233 -7.62 -26.97 -18.60
C GLY A 233 -6.95 -27.64 -17.41
N ILE A 234 -6.43 -26.84 -16.47
CA ILE A 234 -5.88 -27.34 -15.20
C ILE A 234 -6.98 -28.00 -14.38
N SER A 235 -8.14 -27.35 -14.26
CA SER A 235 -9.27 -27.87 -13.48
C SER A 235 -9.79 -29.19 -14.03
N VAL A 236 -9.82 -29.36 -15.36
CA VAL A 236 -10.21 -30.64 -15.99
C VAL A 236 -9.22 -31.76 -15.67
N ARG A 237 -7.91 -31.48 -15.71
CA ARG A 237 -6.86 -32.48 -15.43
C ARG A 237 -6.78 -32.88 -13.96
N VAL A 238 -6.90 -31.89 -13.06
CA VAL A 238 -6.94 -32.14 -11.62
C VAL A 238 -8.23 -32.88 -11.23
N GLY A 239 -9.29 -32.69 -12.00
CA GLY A 239 -10.61 -33.21 -11.70
C GLY A 239 -11.29 -32.42 -10.58
N THR A 240 -12.36 -32.99 -10.02
CA THR A 240 -13.08 -32.38 -8.91
C THR A 240 -13.06 -33.33 -7.70
N PRO A 241 -12.70 -32.85 -6.50
CA PRO A 241 -12.89 -33.62 -5.28
C PRO A 241 -14.36 -33.69 -4.87
N ALA A 242 -15.25 -32.97 -5.56
CA ALA A 242 -16.67 -32.96 -5.27
C ALA A 242 -17.30 -34.31 -5.60
N ARG A 243 -18.16 -34.79 -4.70
CA ARG A 243 -19.01 -35.96 -4.97
C ARG A 243 -19.92 -35.68 -6.17
N ALA A 244 -20.29 -36.75 -6.88
CA ALA A 244 -21.26 -36.65 -7.96
C ALA A 244 -22.52 -35.90 -7.48
N PRO A 245 -23.06 -34.97 -8.30
CA PRO A 245 -24.26 -34.24 -7.93
C PRO A 245 -25.39 -35.23 -7.66
N ARG A 246 -26.13 -35.01 -6.57
CA ARG A 246 -27.32 -35.83 -6.29
C ARG A 246 -28.35 -35.54 -7.37
N THR A 247 -28.99 -36.59 -7.89
CA THR A 247 -30.11 -36.44 -8.83
C THR A 247 -31.16 -35.53 -8.20
N ARG A 248 -31.41 -34.40 -8.86
CA ARG A 248 -32.39 -33.42 -8.39
C ARG A 248 -33.78 -34.01 -8.63
N GLY A 249 -34.39 -34.55 -7.58
CA GLY A 249 -35.80 -34.92 -7.61
C GLY A 249 -36.69 -33.69 -7.82
N LYS A 250 -37.97 -33.92 -8.13
CA LYS A 250 -38.99 -32.86 -8.02
C LYS A 250 -39.01 -32.40 -6.57
N SER A 251 -38.48 -31.21 -6.31
CA SER A 251 -38.59 -30.61 -4.98
C SER A 251 -40.07 -30.51 -4.62
N PRO A 252 -40.50 -30.83 -3.39
CA PRO A 252 -41.90 -30.92 -2.98
C PRO A 252 -42.66 -29.57 -3.03
N GLY A 253 -42.06 -28.54 -3.60
CA GLY A 253 -42.60 -27.19 -3.64
C GLY A 253 -42.65 -26.56 -2.26
N ARG A 254 -43.33 -25.42 -2.18
CA ARG A 254 -43.75 -24.87 -0.89
C ARG A 254 -44.85 -25.74 -0.32
N GLN A 255 -44.83 -25.92 1.00
CA GLN A 255 -46.01 -26.44 1.69
C GLN A 255 -47.20 -25.51 1.40
N LYS A 256 -48.37 -26.10 1.17
CA LYS A 256 -49.61 -25.35 0.92
C LYS A 256 -49.89 -24.48 2.15
N GLY A 257 -50.03 -23.16 1.95
CA GLY A 257 -50.20 -22.17 3.03
C GLY A 257 -48.90 -21.51 3.52
N GLN A 258 -47.72 -21.98 3.09
CA GLN A 258 -46.45 -21.40 3.51
C GLN A 258 -46.20 -20.02 2.85
N ARG A 259 -46.37 -18.95 3.63
CA ARG A 259 -46.03 -17.57 3.26
C ARG A 259 -44.71 -17.15 3.95
N PRO A 260 -43.61 -16.92 3.23
CA PRO A 260 -42.39 -16.40 3.85
C PRO A 260 -42.66 -15.03 4.42
N ALA A 261 -41.96 -14.72 5.52
CA ALA A 261 -41.79 -13.33 5.90
C ALA A 261 -41.15 -12.56 4.73
N PRO A 262 -41.57 -11.30 4.52
CA PRO A 262 -40.84 -10.39 3.64
C PRO A 262 -39.35 -10.33 4.03
N PRO A 263 -38.44 -10.05 3.08
CA PRO A 263 -37.03 -9.87 3.38
C PRO A 263 -36.84 -8.82 4.49
N LEU A 264 -35.94 -9.10 5.45
CA LEU A 264 -35.57 -8.11 6.46
C LEU A 264 -34.96 -6.88 5.79
N HIS A 265 -35.54 -5.71 6.06
CA HIS A 265 -35.00 -4.43 5.63
C HIS A 265 -33.98 -3.95 6.67
N TYR A 266 -32.69 -4.11 6.37
CA TYR A 266 -31.63 -3.55 7.20
C TYR A 266 -31.55 -2.04 7.01
N GLN A 267 -31.29 -1.29 8.08
CA GLN A 267 -31.01 0.14 7.96
C GLN A 267 -29.79 0.36 7.07
N VAL A 268 -29.88 1.33 6.17
CA VAL A 268 -28.75 1.68 5.30
C VAL A 268 -27.64 2.25 6.17
N ALA A 269 -26.52 1.54 6.25
CA ALA A 269 -25.30 2.07 6.88
C ALA A 269 -24.85 3.31 6.09
N ARG A 270 -25.05 4.49 6.67
CA ARG A 270 -24.56 5.75 6.10
C ARG A 270 -23.13 5.96 6.58
N ARG A 271 -22.24 6.26 5.64
CA ARG A 271 -20.88 6.68 5.99
C ARG A 271 -21.01 7.98 6.81
N PRO A 272 -20.45 8.05 8.03
CA PRO A 272 -20.46 9.31 8.77
C PRO A 272 -19.77 10.38 7.90
N PRO A 273 -20.25 11.63 7.93
CA PRO A 273 -19.55 12.71 7.26
C PRO A 273 -18.11 12.72 7.74
N ARG A 274 -17.16 12.98 6.83
CA ARG A 274 -15.76 13.23 7.24
C ARG A 274 -15.84 14.28 8.34
N ARG A 275 -15.31 13.97 9.54
CA ARG A 275 -15.10 14.99 10.57
C ARG A 275 -14.35 16.11 9.87
N ALA A 276 -15.01 17.25 9.66
CA ALA A 276 -14.29 18.48 9.45
C ALA A 276 -13.34 18.56 10.64
N ALA A 277 -12.04 18.69 10.39
CA ALA A 277 -11.12 19.02 11.47
C ALA A 277 -11.74 20.22 12.16
N LEU A 278 -12.10 20.06 13.45
CA LEU A 278 -12.38 21.20 14.29
C LEU A 278 -11.09 22.02 14.23
N ILE A 279 -11.10 23.08 13.43
CA ILE A 279 -10.20 24.20 13.65
C ILE A 279 -10.64 24.71 15.01
N THR A 280 -10.04 24.19 16.07
CA THR A 280 -10.07 24.85 17.35
C THR A 280 -9.25 26.11 17.12
N GLU A 281 -9.94 27.19 16.75
CA GLU A 281 -9.40 28.54 16.83
C GLU A 281 -8.95 28.72 18.29
N PHE A 282 -7.64 28.59 18.52
CA PHE A 282 -7.00 29.16 19.68
C PHE A 282 -7.12 30.68 19.52
N LEU A 283 -8.23 31.23 20.00
CA LEU A 283 -8.39 32.65 20.23
C LEU A 283 -7.45 33.04 21.36
N VAL A 284 -6.22 33.40 20.99
CA VAL A 284 -5.37 34.22 21.85
C VAL A 284 -6.07 35.58 21.94
N GLN A 285 -6.69 35.85 23.10
CA GLN A 285 -7.17 37.18 23.44
C GLN A 285 -5.94 38.09 23.62
N THR A 286 -5.57 38.82 22.58
CA THR A 286 -4.82 40.07 22.74
C THR A 286 -5.81 41.21 22.74
N SER A 287 -5.95 41.84 23.90
CA SER A 287 -6.73 43.03 24.16
C SER A 287 -6.20 44.25 23.40
N THR A 288 -7.00 44.84 22.52
CA THR A 288 -6.99 46.29 22.21
C THR A 288 -8.34 46.69 21.60
N PRO A 289 -8.99 47.78 22.04
CA PRO A 289 -10.27 48.23 21.49
C PRO A 289 -10.04 49.28 20.40
N ASN A 290 -10.36 48.97 19.14
CA ASN A 290 -11.12 49.86 18.25
C ASN A 290 -11.26 49.30 16.83
N GLU A 291 -12.43 49.55 16.26
CA GLU A 291 -12.73 49.70 14.84
C GLU A 291 -12.84 48.47 13.90
N PHE A 292 -14.12 48.19 13.58
CA PHE A 292 -14.72 48.01 12.25
C PHE A 292 -14.71 46.67 11.49
N ARG A 293 -15.96 46.38 11.05
CA ARG A 293 -16.43 45.71 9.82
C ARG A 293 -16.43 44.17 9.75
N VAL A 294 -17.62 43.64 10.01
CA VAL A 294 -18.10 42.34 9.55
C VAL A 294 -18.31 42.39 8.02
N SER A 295 -17.63 41.52 7.27
CA SER A 295 -18.02 41.17 5.91
C SER A 295 -18.09 39.65 5.78
N ARG A 296 -19.32 39.12 5.76
CA ARG A 296 -19.62 37.71 5.47
C ARG A 296 -19.38 37.47 3.98
N CYS A 297 -18.37 36.68 3.61
CA CYS A 297 -18.29 36.09 2.28
C CYS A 297 -18.52 34.58 2.38
N ALA A 298 -19.69 34.16 1.88
CA ALA A 298 -20.15 32.79 1.85
C ALA A 298 -19.31 31.95 0.87
N LEU A 299 -18.65 30.90 1.38
CA LEU A 299 -17.97 29.91 0.55
C LEU A 299 -18.97 28.84 0.09
N ARG A 300 -19.41 29.01 -1.16
CA ARG A 300 -20.25 28.07 -1.92
C ARG A 300 -19.41 26.84 -2.28
N VAL A 301 -19.71 25.69 -1.69
CA VAL A 301 -19.11 24.39 -2.05
C VAL A 301 -19.85 23.84 -3.27
N GLU A 302 -19.23 23.95 -4.44
CA GLU A 302 -19.75 23.33 -5.66
C GLU A 302 -19.18 21.90 -5.82
N ALA A 303 -20.06 20.91 -5.65
CA ALA A 303 -19.76 19.50 -5.83
C ALA A 303 -19.64 19.16 -7.33
N SER A 304 -18.42 19.09 -7.84
CA SER A 304 -18.15 18.64 -9.21
C SER A 304 -18.12 17.12 -9.30
N ARG A 305 -19.12 16.58 -10.02
CA ARG A 305 -19.26 15.16 -10.41
C ARG A 305 -18.11 14.76 -11.33
N LEU A 306 -17.24 13.85 -10.89
CA LEU A 306 -16.25 13.21 -11.75
C LEU A 306 -16.92 12.17 -12.65
N ARG A 307 -17.10 12.53 -13.93
CA ARG A 307 -17.40 11.61 -15.02
C ARG A 307 -16.24 10.64 -15.20
N THR A 308 -16.54 9.35 -15.26
CA THR A 308 -15.60 8.27 -15.59
C THR A 308 -15.14 8.43 -17.04
N ARG A 309 -13.93 8.98 -17.25
CA ARG A 309 -13.20 8.82 -18.51
C ARG A 309 -12.55 7.43 -18.53
N THR A 310 -12.85 6.68 -19.58
CA THR A 310 -12.20 5.43 -19.99
C THR A 310 -10.68 5.63 -20.06
N ALA A 311 -9.94 4.96 -19.17
CA ALA A 311 -8.49 4.97 -19.17
C ALA A 311 -7.96 4.02 -20.25
N ARG A 312 -7.18 4.56 -21.20
CA ARG A 312 -6.31 3.80 -22.11
C ARG A 312 -5.28 2.98 -21.31
N PRO A 313 -4.82 1.82 -21.82
CA PRO A 313 -3.85 0.99 -21.11
C PRO A 313 -2.52 1.73 -20.95
N LEU A 314 -2.06 1.85 -19.71
CA LEU A 314 -0.70 2.27 -19.37
C LEU A 314 0.28 1.18 -19.84
N ARG A 315 1.18 1.55 -20.74
CA ARG A 315 2.30 0.73 -21.19
C ARG A 315 3.28 0.59 -20.02
N LEU A 316 3.43 -0.63 -19.50
CA LEU A 316 4.43 -0.96 -18.48
C LEU A 316 5.79 -1.06 -19.17
N LEU A 317 6.77 -0.32 -18.66
CA LEU A 317 8.18 -0.61 -18.95
C LEU A 317 8.63 -1.75 -18.04
N PRO A 318 9.46 -2.69 -18.54
CA PRO A 318 9.99 -3.77 -17.72
C PRO A 318 10.87 -3.23 -16.60
N PHE A 319 10.78 -3.90 -15.45
CA PHE A 319 11.69 -3.71 -14.33
C PHE A 319 12.90 -4.61 -14.57
N ASP A 320 13.98 -4.03 -15.09
CA ASP A 320 15.21 -4.79 -15.29
C ASP A 320 15.82 -5.20 -13.94
N ARG A 321 16.23 -6.46 -13.89
CA ARG A 321 17.13 -6.98 -12.88
C ARG A 321 18.54 -6.55 -13.27
N VAL A 322 19.23 -5.83 -12.41
CA VAL A 322 20.70 -5.87 -12.41
C VAL A 322 21.07 -7.20 -11.75
N GLY A 323 21.59 -8.14 -12.55
CA GLY A 323 22.12 -9.41 -12.07
C GLY A 323 23.33 -9.19 -11.15
N PRO A 324 23.69 -10.19 -10.33
CA PRO A 324 24.90 -10.11 -9.51
C PRO A 324 26.12 -10.02 -10.42
N ALA A 325 27.05 -9.14 -10.07
CA ALA A 325 28.35 -9.00 -10.70
C ALA A 325 29.05 -10.37 -10.74
N THR A 326 29.49 -10.76 -11.93
CA THR A 326 30.35 -11.91 -12.17
C THR A 326 31.74 -11.60 -11.61
N PRO A 327 32.32 -12.41 -10.71
CA PRO A 327 33.76 -12.40 -10.51
C PRO A 327 34.42 -13.19 -11.64
N THR A 328 35.28 -12.53 -12.40
CA THR A 328 36.16 -13.11 -13.41
C THR A 328 37.19 -14.05 -12.76
N ALA A 329 37.26 -15.26 -13.32
CA ALA A 329 38.42 -16.12 -13.56
C ALA A 329 39.18 -16.80 -12.39
N ASN A 330 39.43 -18.10 -12.65
CA ASN A 330 40.49 -18.99 -12.17
C ASN A 330 40.27 -19.81 -10.90
N ALA A 331 39.70 -21.01 -11.08
CA ALA A 331 40.23 -22.23 -10.49
C ALA A 331 39.93 -23.42 -11.42
N GLN A 332 41.01 -24.01 -11.95
CA GLN A 332 41.03 -25.27 -12.68
C GLN A 332 40.47 -26.42 -11.82
N GLN A 333 39.69 -27.29 -12.48
CA GLN A 333 39.89 -28.75 -12.54
C GLN A 333 39.99 -29.52 -11.21
N ILE A 334 39.06 -30.46 -10.96
CA ILE A 334 39.29 -31.84 -10.46
C ILE A 334 37.93 -32.55 -10.18
N CYS A 335 37.78 -33.73 -10.81
CA CYS A 335 36.91 -34.90 -10.54
C CYS A 335 35.38 -34.73 -10.57
N GLU A 336 34.62 -35.27 -11.54
CA GLU A 336 34.33 -36.70 -11.85
C GLU A 336 33.94 -37.57 -10.62
N SER A 337 32.78 -38.23 -10.76
CA SER A 337 32.18 -39.33 -9.96
C SER A 337 31.41 -38.97 -8.67
N LEU A 338 30.09 -38.82 -8.80
CA LEU A 338 29.05 -39.68 -8.20
C LEU A 338 27.64 -39.24 -8.64
#